data_AF-A0A917J0N6-F1
#
_entry.id   AF-A0A917J0N6-F1
#
_cell.length_a   1.000
_cell.length_b   1.000
_cell.length_c   1.000
_cell.angle_alpha   90.00
_cell.angle_beta   90.00
_cell.angle_gamma   90.00
#
_symmetry.space_group_name_H-M   'P 1'
#
loop_
_entity.id
_entity.type
_entity.pdbx_description
1 polymer ?
#
loop_
_entity_poly.entity_id
_entity_poly.type
_entity_poly.pdbx_seq_one_letter_code
_entity_poly.pdbx_strand_id
1 'polypeptide(L)'
;MASKKPARKRAKSLSLPQAAHNIHTGFYEQFSQAKQYCKSESATEKQQIVEELSRRLEQCASAPMRENMLQMLAEVNKELADSVAYACRIQQLQKHTAPVVSLRESDNGEEGDEPLLSDEALTSIYTIPLHIRSRRVAILAAAGVNGKQVLAMKKALTAAGAVVEIIAPVHGSILTEDDLPIGADHSFQHATAAFYDAVYVPGGERSVQALQQMPYALHFLNDIYKHCKAIAAHAQALPVLEATYFCKQLPVKGSAEQMPPGILLAEDTDTLANELIAAIARHRFWERNTYYRITA
;
A
#
# COMPACT_ATOMS: atom_id res chain seq x y z
N MET A 1 61.50 29.71 49.52
CA MET A 1 60.32 29.95 48.67
C MET A 1 59.53 28.65 48.55
N ALA A 2 58.47 28.49 49.32
CA ALA A 2 57.62 27.30 49.31
C ALA A 2 56.40 27.53 48.41
N SER A 3 56.35 26.81 47.29
CA SER A 3 55.25 26.86 46.31
C SER A 3 54.00 26.20 46.89
N LYS A 4 52.91 26.98 47.04
CA LYS A 4 51.58 26.48 47.42
C LYS A 4 50.94 25.76 46.23
N LYS A 5 50.57 24.49 46.43
CA LYS A 5 49.69 23.75 45.49
C LYS A 5 48.30 24.41 45.39
N PRO A 6 47.71 24.58 44.21
CA PRO A 6 46.29 24.81 44.10
C PRO A 6 45.53 23.47 44.16
N ALA A 7 44.58 23.38 45.08
CA ALA A 7 43.63 22.29 45.19
C ALA A 7 42.75 22.22 43.92
N ARG A 8 42.75 21.08 43.21
CA ARG A 8 41.72 20.78 42.21
C ARG A 8 40.39 20.65 42.94
N LYS A 9 39.56 21.70 42.89
CA LYS A 9 38.15 21.63 43.25
C LYS A 9 37.49 20.59 42.35
N ARG A 10 36.89 19.54 42.94
CA ARG A 10 35.93 18.68 42.26
C ARG A 10 34.92 19.60 41.57
N ALA A 11 34.74 19.45 40.26
CA ALA A 11 33.60 20.03 39.58
C ALA A 11 32.36 19.55 40.33
N LYS A 12 31.60 20.50 40.89
CA LYS A 12 30.28 20.24 41.45
C LYS A 12 29.51 19.50 40.36
N SER A 13 29.02 18.30 40.67
CA SER A 13 27.96 17.69 39.87
C SER A 13 26.91 18.76 39.65
N LEU A 14 26.60 19.05 38.39
CA LEU A 14 25.54 19.97 38.05
C LEU A 14 24.26 19.32 38.60
N SER A 15 23.79 19.81 39.74
CA SER A 15 22.52 19.38 40.30
C SER A 15 21.46 19.72 39.27
N LEU A 16 20.80 18.68 38.75
CA LEU A 16 19.65 18.81 37.86
C LEU A 16 18.67 19.82 38.48
N PRO A 17 18.13 20.78 37.70
CA PRO A 17 17.03 21.59 38.19
C PRO A 17 15.89 20.65 38.56
N GLN A 18 15.50 20.67 39.84
CA GLN A 18 14.28 20.02 40.33
C GLN A 18 13.08 20.68 39.64
N ALA A 19 12.72 20.19 38.46
CA ALA A 19 11.46 20.50 37.85
C ALA A 19 10.39 19.68 38.57
N ALA A 20 9.73 20.31 39.54
CA ALA A 20 8.51 19.82 40.17
C ALA A 20 7.35 19.84 39.16
N HIS A 21 7.40 18.98 38.15
CA HIS A 21 6.24 18.52 37.40
C HIS A 21 6.23 17.01 37.56
N ASN A 22 5.22 16.49 38.27
CA ASN A 22 5.01 15.06 38.52
C ASN A 22 4.72 14.34 37.19
N ILE A 23 5.74 14.12 36.37
CA ILE A 23 5.65 13.24 35.21
C ILE A 23 6.00 11.85 35.75
N HIS A 24 5.01 10.97 35.72
CA HIS A 24 5.20 9.58 36.13
C HIS A 24 6.35 8.96 35.33
N THR A 25 7.23 8.20 35.98
CA THR A 25 8.48 7.70 35.38
C THR A 25 8.27 6.88 34.10
N GLY A 26 7.10 6.24 33.97
CA GLY A 26 6.68 5.54 32.76
C GLY A 26 6.59 6.40 31.49
N PHE A 27 6.41 7.72 31.57
CA PHE A 27 6.36 8.62 30.40
C PHE A 27 7.74 8.89 29.78
N TYR A 28 8.83 8.51 30.45
CA TYR A 28 10.18 8.64 29.91
C TYR A 28 10.58 7.46 29.02
N GLU A 29 9.77 6.41 28.96
CA GLU A 29 9.90 5.35 27.97
C GLU A 29 9.14 5.78 26.71
N GLN A 30 9.84 5.92 25.58
CA GLN A 30 9.31 6.52 24.35
C GLN A 30 9.40 5.60 23.12
N PHE A 31 10.09 4.46 23.22
CA PHE A 31 10.45 3.65 22.04
C PHE A 31 9.89 2.23 22.08
N SER A 32 9.48 1.70 23.24
CA SER A 32 9.04 0.29 23.39
C SER A 32 7.83 -0.02 22.51
N GLN A 33 6.85 0.87 22.46
CA GLN A 33 5.65 0.68 21.63
C GLN A 33 5.97 0.76 20.14
N ALA A 34 6.85 1.68 19.73
CA ALA A 34 7.30 1.77 18.34
C ALA A 34 8.09 0.52 17.93
N LYS A 35 8.94 -0.01 18.83
CA LYS A 35 9.66 -1.29 18.65
C LYS A 35 8.68 -2.45 18.46
N GLN A 36 7.69 -2.55 19.34
CA GLN A 36 6.65 -3.59 19.27
C GLN A 36 5.85 -3.50 17.97
N TYR A 37 5.44 -2.29 17.58
CA TYR A 37 4.74 -2.03 16.32
C TYR A 37 5.57 -2.50 15.11
N CYS A 38 6.79 -1.97 14.95
CA CYS A 38 7.66 -2.35 13.84
C CYS A 38 7.98 -3.86 13.81
N LYS A 39 8.06 -4.53 14.97
CA LYS A 39 8.27 -5.98 15.02
C LYS A 39 7.06 -6.76 14.50
N SER A 40 5.85 -6.29 14.81
CA SER A 40 4.57 -6.96 14.52
C SER A 40 4.12 -6.83 13.06
N GLU A 41 4.59 -5.80 12.34
CA GLU A 41 4.23 -5.60 10.94
C GLU A 41 4.70 -6.73 10.00
N SER A 42 3.89 -7.02 8.97
CA SER A 42 4.27 -7.98 7.93
C SER A 42 5.42 -7.45 7.07
N ALA A 43 6.05 -8.32 6.27
CA ALA A 43 7.10 -7.90 5.35
C ALA A 43 6.62 -6.82 4.34
N THR A 44 5.37 -6.90 3.91
CA THR A 44 4.76 -5.91 3.00
C THR A 44 4.57 -4.56 3.69
N GLU A 45 4.04 -4.54 4.91
CA GLU A 45 3.82 -3.29 5.65
C GLU A 45 5.14 -2.64 6.07
N LYS A 46 6.14 -3.44 6.49
CA LYS A 46 7.50 -2.95 6.75
C LYS A 46 8.09 -2.24 5.53
N GLN A 47 7.93 -2.83 4.35
CA GLN A 47 8.37 -2.22 3.11
C GLN A 47 7.61 -0.91 2.81
N GLN A 48 6.29 -0.86 3.04
CA GLN A 48 5.50 0.36 2.88
C GLN A 48 5.91 1.46 3.86
N ILE A 49 6.25 1.10 5.10
CA ILE A 49 6.78 2.03 6.10
C ILE A 49 8.10 2.62 5.62
N VAL A 50 9.03 1.79 5.11
CA VAL A 50 10.29 2.26 4.52
C VAL A 50 10.00 3.24 3.38
N GLU A 51 9.18 2.84 2.40
CA GLU A 51 8.86 3.65 1.22
C GLU A 51 8.28 5.03 1.60
N GLU A 52 7.31 5.06 2.51
CA GLU A 52 6.67 6.31 2.92
C GLU A 52 7.60 7.19 3.76
N LEU A 53 8.37 6.61 4.70
CA LEU A 53 9.35 7.36 5.48
C LEU A 53 10.42 7.97 4.58
N SER A 54 10.96 7.21 3.63
CA SER A 54 11.94 7.69 2.65
C SER A 54 11.38 8.82 1.81
N ARG A 55 10.16 8.67 1.27
CA ARG A 55 9.51 9.70 0.46
C ARG A 55 9.27 10.99 1.26
N ARG A 56 8.93 10.88 2.54
CA ARG A 56 8.75 12.06 3.42
C ARG A 56 10.08 12.71 3.77
N LEU A 57 11.12 11.93 4.04
CA LEU A 57 12.45 12.45 4.31
C LEU A 57 13.07 13.15 3.10
N GLU A 58 12.85 12.63 1.89
CA GLU A 58 13.28 13.28 0.64
C GLU A 58 12.66 14.67 0.45
N GLN A 59 11.44 14.89 0.94
CA GLN A 59 10.77 16.20 0.91
C GLN A 59 11.33 17.18 1.95
N CYS A 60 12.07 16.70 2.96
CA CYS A 60 12.69 17.55 3.97
C CYS A 60 13.95 18.22 3.41
N ALA A 61 13.93 19.54 3.24
CA ALA A 61 15.09 20.29 2.72
C ALA A 61 16.31 20.27 3.68
N SER A 62 16.07 20.24 4.99
CA SER A 62 17.13 20.31 6.01
C SER A 62 17.84 18.97 6.19
N ALA A 63 19.13 18.91 5.84
CA ALA A 63 19.94 17.70 6.01
C ALA A 63 20.10 17.28 7.49
N PRO A 64 20.36 18.18 8.46
CA PRO A 64 20.44 17.80 9.87
C PRO A 64 19.13 17.20 10.40
N MET A 65 17.97 17.65 9.90
CA MET A 65 16.69 17.07 10.31
C MET A 65 16.51 15.64 9.80
N ARG A 66 16.95 15.35 8.56
CA ARG A 66 16.92 13.98 8.02
C ARG A 66 17.83 13.05 8.82
N GLU A 67 19.02 13.51 9.20
CA GLU A 67 19.96 12.75 10.03
C GLU A 67 19.39 12.48 11.43
N ASN A 68 18.83 13.49 12.10
CA ASN A 68 18.23 13.32 13.43
C ASN A 68 17.04 12.34 13.40
N MET A 69 16.21 12.37 12.34
CA MET A 69 15.11 11.42 12.20
C MET A 69 15.64 9.99 12.01
N LEU A 70 16.68 9.80 11.20
CA LEU A 70 17.31 8.49 11.04
C LEU A 70 17.93 7.97 12.35
N GLN A 71 18.50 8.85 13.18
CA GLN A 71 18.95 8.48 14.53
C GLN A 71 17.78 8.02 15.41
N MET A 72 16.66 8.74 15.40
CA MET A 72 15.45 8.32 16.13
C MET A 72 14.90 6.98 15.62
N LEU A 73 14.92 6.75 14.31
CA LEU A 73 14.52 5.47 13.72
C LEU A 73 15.46 4.34 14.13
N ALA A 74 16.76 4.60 14.27
CA ALA A 74 17.74 3.61 14.71
C ALA A 74 17.49 3.14 16.16
N GLU A 75 16.95 4.01 17.02
CA GLU A 75 16.49 3.64 18.37
C GLU A 75 15.29 2.70 18.34
N VAL A 76 14.44 2.76 17.29
CA VAL A 76 13.28 1.89 17.11
C VAL A 76 13.66 0.58 16.43
N ASN A 77 14.26 0.64 15.24
CA ASN A 77 14.69 -0.52 14.50
C ASN A 77 15.84 -0.13 13.55
N LYS A 78 16.99 -0.75 13.76
CA LYS A 78 18.21 -0.44 12.99
C LYS A 78 18.08 -0.82 11.50
N GLU A 79 17.49 -1.96 11.19
CA GLU A 79 17.31 -2.41 9.79
C GLU A 79 16.37 -1.48 9.02
N LEU A 80 15.32 -0.98 9.68
CA LEU A 80 14.42 0.03 9.14
C LEU A 80 15.17 1.33 8.86
N ALA A 81 15.95 1.82 9.82
CA ALA A 81 16.74 3.04 9.66
C ALA A 81 17.76 2.92 8.52
N ASP A 82 18.46 1.78 8.43
CA ASP A 82 19.43 1.51 7.36
C ASP A 82 18.75 1.47 5.99
N SER A 83 17.58 0.83 5.88
CA SER A 83 16.79 0.78 4.64
C SER A 83 16.32 2.17 4.20
N VAL A 84 15.84 2.99 5.14
CA VAL A 84 15.40 4.37 4.86
C VAL A 84 16.60 5.26 4.49
N ALA A 85 17.74 5.12 5.18
CA ALA A 85 18.96 5.86 4.88
C ALA A 85 19.49 5.53 3.48
N TYR A 86 19.49 4.25 3.10
CA TYR A 86 19.86 3.80 1.77
C TYR A 86 18.97 4.42 0.69
N ALA A 87 17.64 4.38 0.88
CA ALA A 87 16.67 4.96 -0.03
C ALA A 87 16.91 6.46 -0.25
N CYS A 88 17.15 7.20 0.83
CA CYS A 88 17.44 8.64 0.78
C CYS A 88 18.87 8.97 0.31
N ARG A 89 19.70 7.96 -0.01
CA ARG A 89 21.12 8.09 -0.41
C ARG A 89 21.99 8.80 0.64
N ILE A 90 21.68 8.59 1.92
CA ILE A 90 22.45 9.13 3.04
C ILE A 90 23.49 8.07 3.43
N GLN A 91 24.71 8.21 2.87
CA GLN A 91 25.74 7.17 2.93
C GLN A 91 26.32 6.92 4.34
N GLN A 92 26.29 7.92 5.22
CA GLN A 92 26.76 7.78 6.59
C GLN A 92 25.96 8.72 7.49
N LEU A 93 25.29 8.15 8.49
CA LEU A 93 24.90 8.89 9.69
C LEU A 93 26.18 9.46 10.28
N GLN A 94 26.45 10.75 10.07
CA GLN A 94 27.49 11.39 10.85
C GLN A 94 27.09 11.24 12.31
N LYS A 95 28.01 10.72 13.14
CA LYS A 95 27.84 10.67 14.60
C LYS A 95 27.80 12.12 15.13
N HIS A 96 26.71 12.83 14.88
CA HIS A 96 26.47 14.13 15.48
C HIS A 96 25.74 13.92 16.80
N THR A 97 26.58 13.83 17.83
CA THR A 97 26.43 14.33 19.19
C THR A 97 25.04 14.85 19.59
N ALA A 98 24.18 13.96 20.08
CA ALA A 98 23.90 13.82 21.51
C ALA A 98 23.04 12.55 21.67
N PRO A 99 23.30 11.68 22.66
CA PRO A 99 22.33 10.64 22.96
C PRO A 99 20.99 11.33 23.22
N VAL A 100 19.90 10.81 22.66
CA VAL A 100 18.58 11.04 23.25
C VAL A 100 18.78 10.70 24.72
N VAL A 101 18.59 11.70 25.59
CA VAL A 101 18.88 11.55 27.01
C VAL A 101 18.04 10.39 27.51
N SER A 102 18.65 9.21 27.65
CA SER A 102 18.10 8.12 28.43
C SER A 102 18.15 8.61 29.87
N LEU A 103 17.09 9.28 30.30
CA LEU A 103 16.89 9.67 31.71
C LEU A 103 16.71 8.45 32.63
N ARG A 104 16.91 7.23 32.12
CA ARG A 104 17.16 6.05 32.94
C ARG A 104 18.57 6.16 33.50
N GLU A 105 18.67 6.76 34.69
CA GLU A 105 19.70 6.34 35.64
C GLU A 105 19.48 4.86 35.94
N SER A 106 20.07 3.96 35.15
CA SER A 106 20.16 2.56 35.53
C SER A 106 21.42 2.40 36.38
N ASP A 107 21.22 2.64 37.67
CA ASP A 107 21.86 1.85 38.72
C ASP A 107 21.59 0.36 38.43
N ASN A 108 22.53 -0.49 38.82
CA ASN A 108 22.60 -1.90 38.51
C ASN A 108 21.23 -2.62 38.52
N GLY A 109 20.80 -3.09 37.37
CA GLY A 109 19.61 -3.93 37.23
C GLY A 109 19.57 -4.47 35.83
N GLU A 110 19.67 -5.79 35.72
CA GLU A 110 19.53 -6.57 34.49
C GLU A 110 18.45 -5.93 33.60
N GLU A 111 18.81 -5.56 32.36
CA GLU A 111 17.80 -5.28 31.34
C GLU A 111 16.92 -6.52 31.30
N GLY A 112 15.74 -6.42 31.90
CA GLY A 112 14.67 -7.38 31.72
C GLY A 112 14.31 -7.33 30.24
N ASP A 113 15.06 -8.09 29.44
CA ASP A 113 14.70 -8.53 28.11
C ASP A 113 13.45 -9.41 28.25
N GLU A 114 12.33 -8.82 28.67
CA GLU A 114 11.06 -9.40 28.31
C GLU A 114 11.01 -9.30 26.78
N PRO A 115 10.99 -10.46 26.08
CA PRO A 115 11.01 -10.43 24.63
C PRO A 115 9.77 -9.66 24.19
N LEU A 116 9.96 -8.48 23.58
CA LEU A 116 8.86 -7.71 23.02
C LEU A 116 8.05 -8.64 22.12
N LEU A 117 6.85 -9.00 22.55
CA LEU A 117 6.00 -9.95 21.85
C LEU A 117 5.44 -9.24 20.62
N SER A 118 5.55 -9.86 19.46
CA SER A 118 4.79 -9.43 18.28
C SER A 118 3.31 -9.66 18.56
N ASP A 119 2.49 -8.69 18.21
CA ASP A 119 1.03 -8.78 18.33
C ASP A 119 0.40 -8.75 16.94
N GLU A 120 -0.18 -9.87 16.52
CA GLU A 120 -0.85 -10.00 15.22
C GLU A 120 -2.01 -9.02 15.04
N ALA A 121 -2.60 -8.53 16.14
CA ALA A 121 -3.67 -7.53 16.10
C ALA A 121 -3.18 -6.16 15.60
N LEU A 122 -1.86 -5.90 15.66
CA LEU A 122 -1.27 -4.66 15.15
C LEU A 122 -1.06 -4.72 13.63
N THR A 123 -1.00 -5.91 13.05
CA THR A 123 -0.79 -6.11 11.60
C THR A 123 -2.10 -5.84 10.84
N SER A 124 -2.13 -4.76 10.06
CA SER A 124 -3.34 -4.37 9.34
C SER A 124 -3.77 -5.41 8.31
N ILE A 125 -2.84 -6.05 7.60
CA ILE A 125 -3.15 -7.08 6.59
C ILE A 125 -3.95 -8.25 7.17
N TYR A 126 -3.72 -8.62 8.44
CA TYR A 126 -4.42 -9.75 9.09
C TYR A 126 -5.80 -9.37 9.63
N THR A 127 -6.10 -8.07 9.76
CA THR A 127 -7.37 -7.57 10.30
C THR A 127 -8.37 -7.16 9.21
N ILE A 128 -8.00 -7.28 7.93
CA ILE A 128 -8.87 -6.96 6.79
C ILE A 128 -10.08 -7.91 6.75
N PRO A 129 -11.32 -7.38 6.69
CA PRO A 129 -12.50 -8.22 6.51
C PRO A 129 -12.46 -8.99 5.18
N LEU A 130 -12.61 -10.31 5.24
CA LEU A 130 -12.62 -11.21 4.08
C LEU A 130 -13.96 -11.22 3.33
N HIS A 131 -14.56 -10.05 3.10
CA HIS A 131 -15.81 -9.90 2.36
C HIS A 131 -15.83 -8.64 1.51
N ILE A 132 -16.72 -8.58 0.53
CA ILE A 132 -16.77 -7.46 -0.43
C ILE A 132 -17.86 -6.41 -0.12
N ARG A 133 -18.59 -6.55 1.00
CA ARG A 133 -19.64 -5.59 1.36
C ARG A 133 -19.11 -4.16 1.33
N SER A 134 -19.84 -3.25 0.68
CA SER A 134 -19.49 -1.84 0.43
C SER A 134 -18.30 -1.56 -0.50
N ARG A 135 -17.59 -2.60 -0.99
CA ARG A 135 -16.52 -2.43 -1.97
C ARG A 135 -17.09 -1.94 -3.29
N ARG A 136 -16.38 -1.02 -3.95
CA ARG A 136 -16.80 -0.45 -5.24
C ARG A 136 -16.13 -1.17 -6.39
N VAL A 137 -16.89 -1.68 -7.34
CA VAL A 137 -16.38 -2.38 -8.53
C VAL A 137 -16.80 -1.63 -9.78
N ALA A 138 -15.81 -1.31 -10.61
CA ALA A 138 -16.03 -0.69 -11.91
C ALA A 138 -16.27 -1.77 -12.98
N ILE A 139 -17.28 -1.57 -13.84
CA ILE A 139 -17.43 -2.32 -15.08
C ILE A 139 -17.10 -1.38 -16.25
N LEU A 140 -16.04 -1.67 -17.00
CA LEU A 140 -15.68 -0.87 -18.16
C LEU A 140 -16.45 -1.34 -19.39
N ALA A 141 -17.27 -0.47 -19.98
CA ALA A 141 -18.10 -0.82 -21.12
C ALA A 141 -18.11 0.31 -22.16
N ALA A 142 -18.16 -0.05 -23.43
CA ALA A 142 -18.42 0.87 -24.54
C ALA A 142 -19.59 0.37 -25.40
N ALA A 143 -19.96 1.13 -26.43
CA ALA A 143 -21.03 0.72 -27.33
C ALA A 143 -20.74 -0.66 -27.96
N GLY A 144 -21.74 -1.52 -28.00
CA GLY A 144 -21.63 -2.91 -28.45
C GLY A 144 -20.99 -3.84 -27.42
N VAL A 145 -21.12 -3.54 -26.12
CA VAL A 145 -20.75 -4.45 -25.03
C VAL A 145 -21.73 -5.62 -24.94
N ASN A 146 -21.26 -6.79 -24.52
CA ASN A 146 -22.15 -7.90 -24.20
C ASN A 146 -22.98 -7.58 -22.94
N GLY A 147 -24.26 -7.22 -23.15
CA GLY A 147 -25.15 -6.80 -22.07
C GLY A 147 -25.45 -7.89 -21.06
N LYS A 148 -25.49 -9.16 -21.49
CA LYS A 148 -25.75 -10.31 -20.61
C LYS A 148 -24.62 -10.49 -19.59
N GLN A 149 -23.38 -10.39 -20.04
CA GLN A 149 -22.19 -10.46 -19.18
C GLN A 149 -22.15 -9.31 -18.16
N VAL A 150 -22.44 -8.08 -18.59
CA VAL A 150 -22.51 -6.92 -17.69
C VAL A 150 -23.56 -7.14 -16.60
N LEU A 151 -24.78 -7.54 -16.98
CA LEU A 151 -25.87 -7.74 -16.03
C LEU A 151 -25.62 -8.92 -15.09
N ALA A 152 -25.06 -10.02 -15.58
CA ALA A 152 -24.71 -11.19 -14.78
C ALA A 152 -23.66 -10.83 -13.71
N MET A 153 -22.56 -10.18 -14.11
CA MET A 153 -21.52 -9.73 -13.18
C MET A 153 -22.06 -8.71 -12.17
N LYS A 154 -22.82 -7.70 -12.63
CA LYS A 154 -23.44 -6.70 -11.76
C LYS A 154 -24.36 -7.35 -10.73
N LYS A 155 -25.16 -8.34 -11.13
CA LYS A 155 -26.05 -9.09 -10.23
C LYS A 155 -25.27 -9.87 -9.18
N ALA A 156 -24.25 -10.64 -9.58
CA ALA A 156 -23.45 -11.47 -8.67
C ALA A 156 -22.72 -10.62 -7.61
N LEU A 157 -22.05 -9.55 -8.03
CA LEU A 157 -21.32 -8.64 -7.14
C LEU A 157 -22.27 -7.88 -6.19
N THR A 158 -23.40 -7.40 -6.69
CA THR A 158 -24.40 -6.70 -5.86
C THR A 158 -25.01 -7.66 -4.83
N ALA A 159 -25.27 -8.92 -5.20
CA ALA A 159 -25.76 -9.95 -4.27
C ALA A 159 -24.76 -10.24 -3.13
N ALA A 160 -23.45 -10.12 -3.41
CA ALA A 160 -22.40 -10.21 -2.41
C ALA A 160 -22.15 -8.89 -1.62
N GLY A 161 -22.94 -7.84 -1.91
CA GLY A 161 -22.96 -6.57 -1.19
C GLY A 161 -21.98 -5.52 -1.70
N ALA A 162 -21.37 -5.72 -2.87
CA ALA A 162 -20.55 -4.69 -3.52
C ALA A 162 -21.43 -3.63 -4.20
N VAL A 163 -20.88 -2.43 -4.35
CA VAL A 163 -21.45 -1.33 -5.15
C VAL A 163 -20.84 -1.39 -6.54
N VAL A 164 -21.67 -1.62 -7.56
CA VAL A 164 -21.19 -1.81 -8.94
C VAL A 164 -21.64 -0.64 -9.80
N GLU A 165 -20.66 0.01 -10.45
CA GLU A 165 -20.91 1.13 -11.36
C GLU A 165 -20.35 0.82 -12.75
N ILE A 166 -21.11 1.15 -13.79
CA ILE A 166 -20.73 1.01 -15.19
C ILE A 166 -20.05 2.31 -15.62
N ILE A 167 -18.80 2.21 -16.07
CA ILE A 167 -18.01 3.32 -16.59
C ILE A 167 -17.94 3.18 -18.11
N ALA A 168 -18.32 4.25 -18.81
CA ALA A 168 -18.37 4.27 -20.26
C ALA A 168 -17.77 5.55 -20.87
N PRO A 169 -17.60 5.63 -22.21
CA PRO A 169 -17.13 6.85 -22.88
C PRO A 169 -18.02 8.07 -22.61
N VAL A 170 -19.32 7.83 -22.44
CA VAL A 170 -20.34 8.86 -22.17
C VAL A 170 -21.18 8.45 -20.97
N HIS A 171 -21.69 9.43 -20.22
CA HIS A 171 -22.69 9.19 -19.17
C HIS A 171 -24.08 8.97 -19.80
N GLY A 172 -24.99 8.31 -19.08
CA GLY A 172 -26.38 8.12 -19.51
C GLY A 172 -26.62 6.68 -19.97
N SER A 173 -26.73 6.45 -21.28
CA SER A 173 -26.95 5.10 -21.83
C SER A 173 -26.01 4.81 -22.99
N ILE A 174 -25.50 3.58 -23.03
CA ILE A 174 -24.81 3.00 -24.20
C ILE A 174 -25.67 1.87 -24.77
N LEU A 175 -25.45 1.50 -26.02
CA LEU A 175 -26.12 0.36 -26.65
C LEU A 175 -25.27 -0.90 -26.47
N THR A 176 -25.92 -2.03 -26.15
CA THR A 176 -25.28 -3.35 -26.11
C THR A 176 -25.06 -3.89 -27.52
N GLU A 177 -24.42 -5.06 -27.65
CA GLU A 177 -24.28 -5.74 -28.94
C GLU A 177 -25.61 -6.13 -29.59
N ASP A 178 -26.66 -6.34 -28.76
CA ASP A 178 -28.04 -6.61 -29.17
C ASP A 178 -28.87 -5.30 -29.38
N ASP A 179 -28.20 -4.14 -29.44
CA ASP A 179 -28.78 -2.80 -29.58
C ASP A 179 -29.80 -2.42 -28.48
N LEU A 180 -29.68 -3.04 -27.30
CA LEU A 180 -30.47 -2.68 -26.11
C LEU A 180 -29.77 -1.57 -25.32
N PRO A 181 -30.50 -0.60 -24.76
CA PRO A 181 -29.91 0.43 -23.91
C PRO A 181 -29.49 -0.16 -22.55
N ILE A 182 -28.26 0.16 -22.12
CA ILE A 182 -27.77 -0.09 -20.76
C ILE A 182 -27.23 1.21 -20.16
N GLY A 183 -27.61 1.46 -18.90
CA GLY A 183 -27.20 2.67 -18.18
C GLY A 183 -25.70 2.69 -17.88
N ALA A 184 -25.05 3.81 -18.20
CA ALA A 184 -23.69 4.13 -17.78
C ALA A 184 -23.74 5.10 -16.60
N ASP A 185 -23.24 4.67 -15.45
CA ASP A 185 -23.28 5.42 -14.20
C ASP A 185 -22.31 6.61 -14.26
N HIS A 186 -21.11 6.42 -14.82
CA HIS A 186 -20.10 7.48 -14.96
C HIS A 186 -19.45 7.47 -16.34
N SER A 187 -18.98 8.62 -16.79
CA SER A 187 -18.04 8.66 -17.91
C SER A 187 -16.60 8.46 -17.43
N PHE A 188 -15.71 7.96 -18.29
CA PHE A 188 -14.28 7.81 -17.97
C PHE A 188 -13.60 9.10 -17.49
N GLN A 189 -14.12 10.28 -17.84
CA GLN A 189 -13.59 11.57 -17.39
C GLN A 189 -13.87 11.85 -15.91
N HIS A 190 -14.93 11.25 -15.35
CA HIS A 190 -15.36 11.47 -13.96
C HIS A 190 -15.07 10.25 -13.06
N ALA A 191 -14.65 9.13 -13.64
CA ALA A 191 -14.35 7.91 -12.91
C ALA A 191 -12.84 7.70 -12.79
N THR A 192 -12.30 7.93 -11.60
CA THR A 192 -10.88 7.67 -11.30
C THR A 192 -10.71 6.29 -10.68
N ALA A 193 -9.69 5.54 -11.11
CA ALA A 193 -9.36 4.22 -10.57
C ALA A 193 -9.19 4.18 -9.04
N ALA A 194 -8.83 5.31 -8.42
CA ALA A 194 -8.74 5.47 -6.97
C ALA A 194 -10.07 5.19 -6.23
N PHE A 195 -11.23 5.48 -6.85
CA PHE A 195 -12.55 5.33 -6.24
C PHE A 195 -13.07 3.88 -6.20
N TYR A 196 -12.41 2.97 -6.90
CA TYR A 196 -12.83 1.58 -7.06
C TYR A 196 -11.84 0.62 -6.39
N ASP A 197 -12.34 -0.47 -5.82
CA ASP A 197 -11.54 -1.54 -5.24
C ASP A 197 -11.11 -2.59 -6.28
N ALA A 198 -11.88 -2.73 -7.37
CA ALA A 198 -11.61 -3.65 -8.47
C ALA A 198 -12.27 -3.21 -9.78
N VAL A 199 -11.91 -3.88 -10.88
CA VAL A 199 -12.46 -3.63 -12.21
C VAL A 199 -12.81 -4.93 -12.92
N TYR A 200 -13.88 -4.90 -13.70
CA TYR A 200 -14.28 -5.94 -14.63
C TYR A 200 -14.39 -5.39 -16.07
N VAL A 201 -13.87 -6.12 -17.05
CA VAL A 201 -13.99 -5.82 -18.48
C VAL A 201 -14.79 -6.93 -19.18
N PRO A 202 -16.06 -6.69 -19.56
CA PRO A 202 -16.86 -7.64 -20.33
C PRO A 202 -16.39 -7.74 -21.78
N GLY A 203 -16.88 -8.77 -22.48
CA GLY A 203 -16.75 -8.94 -23.92
C GLY A 203 -17.68 -8.04 -24.74
N GLY A 204 -17.89 -8.44 -26.00
CA GLY A 204 -18.54 -7.62 -27.01
C GLY A 204 -17.51 -6.96 -27.91
N GLU A 205 -17.42 -7.43 -29.16
CA GLU A 205 -16.33 -7.12 -30.09
C GLU A 205 -16.16 -5.61 -30.30
N ARG A 206 -17.26 -4.89 -30.55
CA ARG A 206 -17.28 -3.44 -30.75
C ARG A 206 -16.80 -2.69 -29.49
N SER A 207 -17.22 -3.14 -28.30
CA SER A 207 -16.81 -2.53 -27.04
C SER A 207 -15.32 -2.76 -26.77
N VAL A 208 -14.84 -3.99 -26.97
CA VAL A 208 -13.41 -4.34 -26.83
C VAL A 208 -12.54 -3.52 -27.77
N GLN A 209 -12.94 -3.39 -29.04
CA GLN A 209 -12.22 -2.58 -30.03
C GLN A 209 -12.16 -1.10 -29.65
N ALA A 210 -13.24 -0.55 -29.09
CA ALA A 210 -13.26 0.84 -28.63
C ALA A 210 -12.39 1.03 -27.38
N LEU A 211 -12.49 0.14 -26.39
CA LEU A 211 -11.77 0.25 -25.12
C LEU A 211 -10.25 0.08 -25.28
N GLN A 212 -9.78 -0.84 -26.13
CA GLN A 212 -8.34 -1.06 -26.36
C GLN A 212 -7.65 0.16 -27.01
N GLN A 213 -8.40 1.04 -27.69
CA GLN A 213 -7.88 2.26 -28.29
C GLN A 213 -8.13 3.50 -27.43
N MET A 214 -8.79 3.36 -26.29
CA MET A 214 -9.22 4.47 -25.46
C MET A 214 -8.18 4.78 -24.36
N PRO A 215 -7.48 5.93 -24.41
CA PRO A 215 -6.43 6.24 -23.45
C PRO A 215 -6.93 6.25 -22.01
N TYR A 216 -8.15 6.77 -21.77
CA TYR A 216 -8.73 6.80 -20.43
C TYR A 216 -9.01 5.40 -19.86
N ALA A 217 -9.49 4.46 -20.68
CA ALA A 217 -9.74 3.08 -20.24
C ALA A 217 -8.43 2.35 -19.93
N LEU A 218 -7.42 2.50 -20.80
CA LEU A 218 -6.09 1.93 -20.58
C LEU A 218 -5.43 2.52 -19.33
N HIS A 219 -5.50 3.84 -19.15
CA HIS A 219 -4.99 4.51 -17.96
C HIS A 219 -5.69 4.01 -16.69
N PHE A 220 -7.01 3.85 -16.72
CA PHE A 220 -7.77 3.29 -15.62
C PHE A 220 -7.28 1.88 -15.24
N LEU A 221 -7.14 0.97 -16.21
CA LEU A 221 -6.63 -0.39 -15.98
C LEU A 221 -5.19 -0.40 -15.45
N ASN A 222 -4.34 0.46 -16.02
CA ASN A 222 -2.96 0.64 -15.57
C ASN A 222 -2.90 1.09 -14.10
N ASP A 223 -3.74 2.02 -13.68
CA ASP A 223 -3.80 2.48 -12.30
C ASP A 223 -4.35 1.40 -11.35
N ILE A 224 -5.39 0.67 -11.75
CA ILE A 224 -5.89 -0.48 -10.97
C ILE A 224 -4.77 -1.52 -10.77
N TYR A 225 -4.02 -1.83 -11.83
CA TYR A 225 -2.89 -2.76 -11.77
C TYR A 225 -1.78 -2.25 -10.84
N LYS A 226 -1.34 -1.01 -11.04
CA LYS A 226 -0.32 -0.33 -10.22
C LYS A 226 -0.69 -0.36 -8.73
N HIS A 227 -1.97 -0.18 -8.40
CA HIS A 227 -2.46 -0.17 -7.03
C HIS A 227 -2.78 -1.57 -6.48
N CYS A 228 -2.36 -2.64 -7.15
CA CYS A 228 -2.52 -4.03 -6.72
C CYS A 228 -3.98 -4.46 -6.54
N LYS A 229 -4.91 -3.83 -7.26
CA LYS A 229 -6.36 -4.10 -7.19
C LYS A 229 -6.77 -5.22 -8.16
N ALA A 230 -7.84 -5.95 -7.85
CA ALA A 230 -8.28 -7.07 -8.69
C ALA A 230 -8.75 -6.58 -10.07
N ILE A 231 -8.35 -7.29 -11.12
CA ILE A 231 -8.76 -7.06 -12.50
C ILE A 231 -9.36 -8.37 -13.01
N ALA A 232 -10.64 -8.34 -13.39
CA ALA A 232 -11.26 -9.44 -14.11
C ALA A 232 -11.56 -9.01 -15.54
N ALA A 233 -11.38 -9.92 -16.49
CA ALA A 233 -11.79 -9.70 -17.87
C ALA A 233 -12.44 -10.97 -18.42
N HIS A 234 -13.47 -10.80 -19.23
CA HIS A 234 -13.94 -11.90 -20.07
C HIS A 234 -12.84 -12.26 -21.09
N ALA A 235 -12.74 -13.53 -21.50
CA ALA A 235 -11.70 -13.98 -22.44
C ALA A 235 -11.65 -13.15 -23.75
N GLN A 236 -12.81 -12.71 -24.25
CA GLN A 236 -12.91 -11.83 -25.43
C GLN A 236 -12.30 -10.44 -25.21
N ALA A 237 -12.18 -9.97 -23.96
CA ALA A 237 -11.62 -8.67 -23.61
C ALA A 237 -10.10 -8.69 -23.38
N LEU A 238 -9.44 -9.85 -23.61
CA LEU A 238 -7.98 -9.97 -23.56
C LEU A 238 -7.25 -8.87 -24.37
N PRO A 239 -7.67 -8.47 -25.58
CA PRO A 239 -7.00 -7.40 -26.33
C PRO A 239 -6.93 -6.06 -25.59
N VAL A 240 -7.91 -5.76 -24.72
CA VAL A 240 -7.88 -4.54 -23.88
C VAL A 240 -6.76 -4.64 -22.85
N LEU A 241 -6.54 -5.81 -22.26
CA LEU A 241 -5.44 -6.03 -21.31
C LEU A 241 -4.09 -6.02 -22.01
N GLU A 242 -3.98 -6.56 -23.22
CA GLU A 242 -2.74 -6.56 -24.02
C GLU A 242 -2.30 -5.13 -24.41
N ALA A 243 -3.24 -4.18 -24.49
CA ALA A 243 -2.95 -2.76 -24.75
C ALA A 243 -2.43 -1.98 -23.52
N THR A 244 -2.38 -2.59 -22.33
CA THR A 244 -1.90 -1.95 -21.09
C THR A 244 -0.38 -2.04 -20.93
N TYR A 245 0.22 -1.28 -20.00
CA TYR A 245 1.68 -1.35 -19.79
C TYR A 245 2.12 -2.69 -19.18
N PHE A 246 1.22 -3.36 -18.44
CA PHE A 246 1.51 -4.62 -17.75
C PHE A 246 1.30 -5.84 -18.66
N CYS A 247 1.05 -5.63 -19.95
CA CYS A 247 0.89 -6.71 -20.93
C CYS A 247 2.08 -7.68 -20.97
N LYS A 248 3.29 -7.19 -20.70
CA LYS A 248 4.52 -8.02 -20.64
C LYS A 248 4.52 -9.05 -19.51
N GLN A 249 3.68 -8.87 -18.50
CA GLN A 249 3.51 -9.81 -17.40
C GLN A 249 2.39 -10.82 -17.70
N LEU A 250 1.58 -10.61 -18.74
CA LEU A 250 0.58 -11.57 -19.15
C LEU A 250 1.25 -12.75 -19.87
N PRO A 251 0.75 -13.97 -19.65
CA PRO A 251 1.25 -15.14 -20.37
C PRO A 251 1.00 -14.97 -21.87
N VAL A 252 1.97 -15.40 -22.68
CA VAL A 252 1.80 -15.43 -24.14
C VAL A 252 0.66 -16.40 -24.48
N LYS A 253 -0.23 -16.01 -25.39
CA LYS A 253 -1.37 -16.84 -25.80
C LYS A 253 -0.92 -18.26 -26.20
N GLY A 254 -1.37 -19.26 -25.45
CA GLY A 254 -1.00 -20.66 -25.65
C GLY A 254 0.21 -21.16 -24.83
N SER A 255 0.79 -20.33 -23.96
CA SER A 255 1.79 -20.78 -22.98
C SER A 255 1.10 -21.43 -21.77
N ALA A 256 1.84 -22.29 -21.06
CA ALA A 256 1.40 -22.90 -19.80
C ALA A 256 1.63 -21.97 -18.58
N GLU A 257 1.99 -20.71 -18.81
CA GLU A 257 2.26 -19.75 -17.74
C GLU A 257 0.96 -19.27 -17.11
N GLN A 258 0.98 -19.15 -15.79
CA GLN A 258 -0.19 -18.70 -15.03
C GLN A 258 -0.36 -17.19 -15.15
N MET A 259 -1.61 -16.73 -15.08
CA MET A 259 -1.92 -15.30 -15.02
C MET A 259 -1.27 -14.66 -13.80
N PRO A 260 -0.83 -13.38 -13.89
CA PRO A 260 -0.32 -12.66 -12.74
C PRO A 260 -1.33 -12.62 -11.58
N PRO A 261 -0.87 -12.59 -10.32
CA PRO A 261 -1.75 -12.56 -9.16
C PRO A 261 -2.77 -11.41 -9.25
N GLY A 262 -4.06 -11.76 -9.20
CA GLY A 262 -5.15 -10.80 -9.22
C GLY A 262 -5.58 -10.30 -10.59
N ILE A 263 -5.05 -10.87 -11.67
CA ILE A 263 -5.67 -10.79 -13.00
C ILE A 263 -6.42 -12.10 -13.25
N LEU A 264 -7.72 -11.99 -13.49
CA LEU A 264 -8.63 -13.10 -13.75
C LEU A 264 -9.12 -13.02 -15.19
N LEU A 265 -9.03 -14.13 -15.91
CA LEU A 265 -9.46 -14.24 -17.31
C LEU A 265 -10.21 -15.56 -17.50
N ALA A 266 -11.50 -15.47 -17.84
CA ALA A 266 -12.32 -16.65 -18.09
C ALA A 266 -13.41 -16.36 -19.13
N GLU A 267 -13.92 -17.42 -19.78
CA GLU A 267 -15.08 -17.34 -20.69
C GLU A 267 -16.40 -17.39 -19.91
N ASP A 268 -16.47 -18.20 -18.86
CA ASP A 268 -17.67 -18.28 -18.06
C ASP A 268 -17.75 -17.11 -17.05
N THR A 269 -18.88 -16.40 -17.07
CA THR A 269 -19.08 -15.19 -16.26
C THR A 269 -19.37 -15.53 -14.81
N ASP A 270 -19.98 -16.68 -14.53
CA ASP A 270 -20.35 -17.06 -13.17
C ASP A 270 -19.13 -17.52 -12.36
N THR A 271 -18.27 -18.35 -12.94
CA THR A 271 -16.95 -18.67 -12.37
C THR A 271 -16.11 -17.42 -12.16
N LEU A 272 -16.01 -16.55 -13.17
CA LEU A 272 -15.27 -15.30 -13.07
C LEU A 272 -15.80 -14.39 -11.96
N ALA A 273 -17.12 -14.32 -11.77
CA ALA A 273 -17.73 -13.55 -10.69
C ALA A 273 -17.31 -14.11 -9.32
N ASN A 274 -17.37 -15.42 -9.12
CA ASN A 274 -16.96 -16.05 -7.86
C ASN A 274 -15.47 -15.83 -7.56
N GLU A 275 -14.62 -15.97 -8.57
CA GLU A 275 -13.18 -15.70 -8.44
C GLU A 275 -12.91 -14.22 -8.14
N LEU A 276 -13.64 -13.30 -8.79
CA LEU A 276 -13.51 -11.87 -8.54
C LEU A 276 -13.96 -11.51 -7.12
N ILE A 277 -15.04 -12.12 -6.61
CA ILE A 277 -15.49 -11.93 -5.22
C ILE A 277 -14.38 -12.36 -4.24
N ALA A 278 -13.78 -13.53 -4.47
CA ALA A 278 -12.66 -14.02 -3.65
C ALA A 278 -11.42 -13.11 -3.76
N ALA A 279 -11.12 -12.62 -4.96
CA ALA A 279 -10.02 -11.70 -5.21
C ALA A 279 -10.19 -10.35 -4.51
N ILE A 280 -11.40 -9.79 -4.51
CA ILE A 280 -11.72 -8.54 -3.81
C ILE A 280 -11.69 -8.75 -2.29
N ALA A 281 -12.14 -9.90 -1.79
CA ALA A 281 -12.10 -10.24 -0.36
C ALA A 281 -10.67 -10.26 0.19
N ARG A 282 -9.68 -10.59 -0.65
CA ARG A 282 -8.24 -10.48 -0.33
C ARG A 282 -7.73 -9.03 -0.22
N HIS A 283 -8.56 -8.04 -0.57
CA HIS A 283 -8.27 -6.61 -0.63
C HIS A 283 -7.27 -6.20 -1.72
N ARG A 284 -6.03 -6.69 -1.68
CA ARG A 284 -4.98 -6.37 -2.67
C ARG A 284 -4.05 -7.56 -2.91
N PHE A 285 -3.39 -7.53 -4.06
CA PHE A 285 -2.38 -8.50 -4.47
C PHE A 285 -0.99 -7.92 -4.29
N TRP A 286 -0.53 -7.89 -3.04
CA TRP A 286 0.70 -7.23 -2.61
C TRP A 286 1.96 -7.77 -3.29
N GLU A 287 1.92 -8.98 -3.83
CA GLU A 287 3.01 -9.58 -4.62
C GLU A 287 3.32 -8.78 -5.89
N ARG A 288 2.34 -8.03 -6.41
CA ARG A 288 2.53 -7.12 -7.55
C ARG A 288 3.21 -5.81 -7.17
N ASN A 289 3.38 -5.51 -5.88
CA ASN A 289 4.12 -4.33 -5.45
C ASN A 289 5.64 -4.54 -5.64
N THR A 290 6.08 -4.45 -6.89
CA THR A 290 7.50 -4.54 -7.27
C THR A 290 8.09 -3.21 -7.69
N TYR A 291 7.25 -2.22 -8.03
CA TYR A 291 7.69 -0.92 -8.57
C TYR A 291 8.37 -0.01 -7.55
N TYR A 292 8.13 -0.21 -6.26
CA TYR A 292 8.67 0.63 -5.18
C TYR A 292 9.67 -0.09 -4.28
N ARG A 293 10.04 -1.34 -4.62
CA ARG A 293 11.14 -2.01 -3.93
C ARG A 293 12.41 -1.20 -4.16
N ILE A 294 12.80 -0.44 -3.15
CA ILE A 294 14.13 0.11 -3.03
C ILE A 294 15.05 -1.11 -2.94
N THR A 295 15.56 -1.55 -4.08
CA THR A 295 16.50 -2.66 -4.14
C THR A 295 17.80 -2.19 -3.51
N ALA A 296 18.17 -2.81 -2.38
CA ALA A 296 19.47 -2.65 -1.75
C ALA A 296 20.60 -3.05 -2.70
#